data_AF-A0A355C9N6-F1
#
_entry.id   AF-A0A355C9N6-F1
#
_cell.length_a   1.000
_cell.length_b   1.000
_cell.length_c   1.000
_cell.angle_alpha   90.00
_cell.angle_beta   90.00
_cell.angle_gamma   90.00
#
_symmetry.space_group_name_H-M   'P 1'
#
loop_
_entity.id
_entity.type
_entity.pdbx_description
1 polymer ?
#
loop_
_entity_poly.entity_id
_entity_poly.type
_entity_poly.pdbx_seq_one_letter_code
_entity_poly.pdbx_strand_id
1 'polypeptide(L)'
;MKRQNLIILAGLIGLLPLNAQEKKYPERAPMTPAMTEYWLPQPPVVTPDPIPSDAIVLFDGKNLSQWVNSKGAPAEWTVHNGVFTVKKGTGDIQTK
;
A
#
# COMPACT_ATOMS: atom_id res chain seq x y z
N MET A 1 -47.26 -73.39 34.41
CA MET A 1 -48.54 -72.68 34.57
C MET A 1 -48.24 -71.18 34.51
N LYS A 2 -48.20 -70.57 33.32
CA LYS A 2 -49.27 -69.72 32.75
C LYS A 2 -49.93 -68.77 33.77
N ARG A 3 -49.48 -67.51 33.81
CA ARG A 3 -50.37 -66.32 33.78
C ARG A 3 -49.68 -65.19 33.00
N GLN A 4 -50.43 -64.65 32.06
CA GLN A 4 -50.03 -63.72 31.01
C GLN A 4 -50.62 -62.34 31.32
N ASN A 5 -49.87 -61.29 30.96
CA ASN A 5 -50.22 -59.93 30.49
C ASN A 5 -51.47 -59.19 31.05
N LEU A 6 -51.29 -57.93 31.52
CA LEU A 6 -51.83 -56.70 30.90
C LEU A 6 -51.45 -55.43 31.70
N ILE A 7 -50.58 -54.56 31.18
CA ILE A 7 -50.82 -53.22 30.56
C ILE A 7 -50.78 -52.04 31.56
N ILE A 8 -49.63 -51.33 31.64
CA ILE A 8 -49.26 -50.06 30.97
C ILE A 8 -49.88 -48.82 31.64
N LEU A 9 -49.04 -48.03 32.32
CA LEU A 9 -49.00 -46.56 32.15
C LEU A 9 -47.71 -45.97 32.73
N ALA A 10 -46.57 -46.32 32.15
CA ALA A 10 -45.30 -45.62 32.41
C ALA A 10 -44.51 -45.56 31.10
N GLY A 11 -44.97 -44.74 30.17
CA GLY A 11 -44.30 -44.63 28.88
C GLY A 11 -45.06 -43.76 27.90
N LEU A 12 -45.03 -42.44 28.09
CA LEU A 12 -44.96 -41.48 26.98
C LEU A 12 -44.68 -40.03 27.48
N ILE A 13 -43.60 -39.83 28.26
CA ILE A 13 -42.88 -38.55 28.13
C ILE A 13 -41.96 -38.78 26.93
N GLY A 14 -42.54 -38.70 25.74
CA GLY A 14 -41.75 -38.62 24.52
C GLY A 14 -40.89 -37.39 24.66
N LEU A 15 -39.57 -37.60 24.75
CA LEU A 15 -38.55 -36.56 24.62
C LEU A 15 -39.01 -35.62 23.51
N LEU A 16 -39.32 -34.37 23.86
CA LEU A 16 -39.14 -33.29 22.91
C LEU A 16 -37.63 -33.28 22.66
N PRO A 17 -37.11 -33.60 21.47
CA PRO A 17 -35.76 -33.18 21.15
C PRO A 17 -35.78 -31.65 21.28
N LEU A 18 -35.23 -31.18 22.40
CA LEU A 18 -34.82 -29.80 22.66
C LEU A 18 -33.65 -29.44 21.74
N ASN A 19 -33.72 -29.82 20.47
CA ASN A 19 -32.86 -29.26 19.45
C ASN A 19 -33.54 -27.95 19.06
N ALA A 20 -33.37 -26.93 19.90
CA ALA A 20 -33.26 -25.58 19.38
C ALA A 20 -32.16 -25.65 18.32
N GLN A 21 -32.53 -25.87 17.06
CA GLN A 21 -31.61 -25.80 15.94
C GLN A 21 -31.24 -24.32 15.84
N GLU A 22 -30.22 -23.90 16.58
CA GLU A 22 -29.51 -22.66 16.28
C GLU A 22 -29.18 -22.72 14.79
N LYS A 23 -29.76 -21.80 14.01
CA LYS A 23 -29.37 -21.61 12.61
C LYS A 23 -27.93 -21.09 12.62
N LYS A 24 -26.96 -22.00 12.69
CA LYS A 24 -25.55 -21.67 12.49
C LYS A 24 -25.37 -21.32 11.02
N TYR A 25 -25.27 -20.02 10.75
CA TYR A 25 -24.81 -19.55 9.45
C TYR A 25 -23.37 -20.01 9.26
N PRO A 26 -22.96 -20.34 8.01
CA PRO A 26 -21.57 -20.68 7.74
C PRO A 26 -20.69 -19.50 8.16
N GLU A 27 -19.66 -19.80 8.95
CA GLU A 27 -18.64 -18.83 9.28
C GLU A 27 -17.91 -18.41 8.00
N ARG A 28 -17.41 -17.17 7.98
CA ARG A 28 -16.59 -16.71 6.86
C ARG A 28 -15.36 -17.61 6.76
N ALA A 29 -15.02 -17.99 5.53
CA ALA A 29 -13.79 -18.74 5.30
C ALA A 29 -12.61 -18.00 5.94
N PRO A 30 -11.68 -18.72 6.61
CA PRO A 30 -10.52 -18.09 7.21
C PRO A 30 -9.73 -17.36 6.13
N MET A 31 -9.30 -16.13 6.43
CA MET A 31 -8.44 -15.40 5.51
C MET A 31 -7.09 -16.10 5.36
N THR A 32 -6.62 -16.18 4.13
CA THR A 32 -5.24 -16.59 3.82
C THR A 32 -4.45 -15.35 3.38
N PRO A 33 -3.13 -15.25 3.66
CA PRO A 33 -2.32 -14.11 3.23
C PRO A 33 -2.44 -13.77 1.73
N ALA A 34 -2.54 -14.80 0.89
CA ALA A 34 -2.69 -14.68 -0.56
C ALA A 34 -3.93 -13.88 -1.01
N MET A 35 -4.95 -13.71 -0.16
CA MET A 35 -6.14 -12.91 -0.49
C MET A 35 -5.84 -11.40 -0.56
N THR A 36 -4.69 -10.95 -0.06
CA THR A 36 -4.30 -9.53 0.02
C THR A 36 -2.95 -9.22 -0.63
N GLU A 37 -2.25 -10.20 -1.18
CA GLU A 37 -0.95 -10.03 -1.82
C GLU A 37 -1.10 -9.88 -3.34
N TYR A 38 -0.86 -8.67 -3.85
CA TYR A 38 -0.84 -8.36 -5.27
C TYR A 38 0.59 -8.09 -5.74
N TRP A 39 1.00 -8.74 -6.82
CA TRP A 39 2.38 -8.69 -7.33
C TRP A 39 2.57 -7.72 -8.51
N LEU A 40 1.49 -7.08 -8.97
CA LEU A 40 1.49 -6.21 -10.14
C LEU A 40 0.72 -4.91 -9.87
N PRO A 41 1.14 -3.78 -10.50
CA PRO A 41 2.33 -3.66 -11.37
C PRO A 41 3.63 -3.74 -10.56
N GLN A 42 4.71 -4.24 -11.20
CA GLN A 42 6.02 -4.19 -10.57
C GLN A 42 6.54 -2.74 -10.55
N PRO A 43 7.10 -2.27 -9.42
CA PRO A 43 7.77 -0.98 -9.38
C PRO A 43 8.93 -0.91 -10.39
N PRO A 44 9.15 0.24 -11.05
CA PRO A 44 10.33 0.44 -11.90
C PRO A 44 11.63 0.26 -11.10
N VAL A 45 12.63 -0.34 -11.75
CA VAL A 45 13.97 -0.49 -11.15
C VAL A 45 14.73 0.81 -11.34
N VAL A 46 15.28 1.35 -10.25
CA VAL A 46 16.08 2.58 -10.23
C VAL A 46 17.48 2.26 -9.74
N THR A 47 18.49 2.66 -10.51
CA THR A 47 19.90 2.50 -10.11
C THR A 47 20.35 3.71 -9.29
N PRO A 48 20.93 3.54 -8.07
CA PRO A 48 21.07 4.66 -7.14
C PRO A 48 22.33 5.55 -7.25
N ASP A 49 23.36 5.29 -8.07
CA ASP A 49 24.69 5.91 -7.84
C ASP A 49 25.32 6.67 -9.04
N PRO A 50 25.89 7.88 -8.84
CA PRO A 50 25.74 8.78 -7.68
C PRO A 50 24.39 9.54 -7.65
N ILE A 51 23.64 9.47 -8.74
CA ILE A 51 22.33 10.09 -8.90
C ILE A 51 21.39 8.99 -9.38
N PRO A 52 20.15 8.91 -8.86
CA PRO A 52 19.18 7.94 -9.34
C PRO A 52 19.01 8.02 -10.86
N SER A 53 18.91 6.86 -11.51
CA SER A 53 18.79 6.76 -12.96
C SER A 53 17.56 7.47 -13.53
N ASP A 54 16.53 7.68 -12.70
CA ASP A 54 15.28 8.35 -13.05
C ASP A 54 15.23 9.82 -12.60
N ALA A 55 16.28 10.34 -11.97
CA ALA A 55 16.30 11.71 -11.48
C ALA A 55 16.64 12.73 -12.58
N ILE A 56 16.05 13.92 -12.47
CA ILE A 56 16.44 15.10 -13.23
C ILE A 56 17.57 15.81 -12.49
N VAL A 57 18.74 15.89 -13.11
CA VAL A 57 19.91 16.55 -12.51
C VAL A 57 19.81 18.06 -12.65
N LEU A 58 19.37 18.74 -11.59
CA LEU A 58 19.26 20.20 -11.60
C LEU A 58 20.62 20.91 -11.57
N PHE A 59 21.63 20.32 -10.92
CA PHE A 59 22.99 20.85 -10.92
C PHE A 59 24.00 19.73 -10.65
N ASP A 60 25.01 19.61 -11.51
CA ASP A 60 26.07 18.60 -11.45
C ASP A 60 27.47 19.21 -11.26
N GLY A 61 27.53 20.48 -10.85
CA GLY A 61 28.78 21.22 -10.71
C GLY A 61 29.25 21.95 -11.97
N LYS A 62 28.60 21.76 -13.14
CA LYS A 62 29.11 22.30 -14.41
C LYS A 62 28.46 23.61 -14.82
N ASN A 63 27.13 23.72 -14.75
CA ASN A 63 26.40 24.87 -15.28
C ASN A 63 24.96 24.95 -14.72
N LEU A 64 24.28 26.06 -15.02
CA LEU A 64 22.90 26.32 -14.63
C LEU A 64 21.90 26.04 -15.77
N SER A 65 22.15 25.04 -16.62
CA SER A 65 21.32 24.77 -17.80
C SER A 65 19.88 24.36 -17.48
N GLN A 66 19.60 23.86 -16.27
CA GLN A 66 18.24 23.55 -15.79
C GLN A 66 17.54 24.75 -15.14
N TRP A 67 18.18 25.92 -15.14
CA TRP A 67 17.70 27.11 -14.45
C TRP A 67 17.52 28.30 -15.40
N VAL A 68 16.61 29.20 -15.03
CA VAL A 68 16.37 30.50 -15.66
C VAL A 68 16.19 31.56 -14.57
N ASN A 69 16.35 32.84 -14.90
CA ASN A 69 15.94 33.91 -14.00
C ASN A 69 14.41 34.08 -14.00
N SER A 70 13.88 34.91 -13.11
CA SER A 70 12.43 35.16 -12.99
C SER A 70 11.76 35.74 -14.25
N LYS A 71 12.54 36.14 -15.26
CA LYS A 71 12.06 36.67 -16.55
C LYS A 71 12.18 35.64 -17.69
N GLY A 72 12.58 34.40 -17.39
CA GLY A 72 12.77 33.33 -18.38
C GLY A 72 14.06 33.43 -19.19
N ALA A 73 14.96 34.36 -18.87
CA ALA A 73 16.28 34.47 -19.47
C ALA A 73 17.30 33.57 -18.73
N PRO A 74 18.50 33.31 -19.28
CA PRO A 74 19.50 32.46 -18.63
C PRO A 74 19.80 32.88 -17.19
N ALA A 75 19.97 31.90 -16.30
CA ALA A 75 20.39 32.14 -14.92
C ALA A 75 21.84 32.65 -14.87
N GLU A 76 22.08 33.75 -14.15
CA GLU A 76 23.37 34.47 -14.16
C GLU A 76 24.19 34.32 -12.88
N TRP A 77 23.79 33.42 -11.98
CA TRP A 77 24.58 33.10 -10.79
C TRP A 77 25.93 32.48 -11.20
N THR A 78 26.95 32.67 -10.36
CA THR A 78 28.33 32.34 -10.72
C THR A 78 28.61 30.88 -10.42
N VAL A 79 28.97 30.09 -11.43
CA VAL A 79 29.43 28.70 -11.28
C VAL A 79 30.95 28.67 -11.23
N HIS A 80 31.52 28.10 -10.18
CA HIS A 80 32.95 27.85 -10.05
C HIS A 80 33.22 26.69 -9.09
N ASN A 81 34.29 25.92 -9.31
CA ASN A 81 34.71 24.82 -8.42
C ASN A 81 33.60 23.82 -8.05
N GLY A 82 32.73 23.46 -9.00
CA GLY A 82 31.66 22.49 -8.75
C GLY A 82 30.49 23.02 -7.92
N VAL A 83 30.47 24.31 -7.58
CA VAL A 83 29.37 24.97 -6.88
C VAL A 83 28.88 26.16 -7.68
N PHE A 84 27.67 26.62 -7.38
CA PHE A 84 27.20 27.92 -7.84
C PHE A 84 26.91 28.82 -6.65
N THR A 85 27.20 30.11 -6.79
CA THR A 85 27.03 31.12 -5.75
C THR A 85 26.15 32.25 -6.25
N VAL A 86 25.31 32.78 -5.36
CA VAL A 86 24.45 33.94 -5.61
C VAL A 86 25.28 35.10 -6.17
N LYS A 87 24.88 35.60 -7.35
CA LYS A 87 25.43 36.85 -7.91
C LYS A 87 24.47 37.99 -7.59
N LYS A 88 24.85 38.84 -6.62
CA LYS A 88 24.01 40.00 -6.26
C LYS A 88 23.79 40.89 -7.49
N GLY A 89 22.55 41.37 -7.64
CA GLY A 89 22.13 42.20 -8.77
C GLY A 89 21.55 41.45 -9.95
N THR A 90 21.60 40.10 -9.98
CA THR A 90 20.99 39.31 -11.08
C THR A 90 19.64 38.70 -10.74
N GLY A 91 19.13 38.92 -9.53
CA GLY A 91 17.84 38.41 -9.07
C GLY A 91 17.84 36.91 -8.78
N ASP A 92 16.62 36.40 -8.56
CA ASP A 92 16.35 35.00 -8.25
C ASP A 92 16.43 34.12 -9.50
N ILE A 93 16.65 32.82 -9.28
CA ILE A 93 16.63 31.79 -10.31
C ILE A 93 15.57 30.73 -9.97
N GLN A 94 15.01 30.11 -11.01
CA GLN A 94 14.01 29.05 -10.91
C GLN A 94 14.33 27.95 -11.92
N THR A 95 13.83 26.74 -11.70
CA THR A 95 13.92 25.68 -12.71
C THR A 95 13.16 26.08 -13.96
N LYS A 96 13.60 25.58 -15.12
CA LYS A 96 12.94 25.80 -16.40
C LYS A 96 11.50 25.29 -16.44
#